data_AF-A0A1Z7YM73-F1
#
_entry.id   AF-A0A1Z7YM73-F1
#
_cell.length_a   1.000
_cell.length_b   1.000
_cell.length_c   1.000
_cell.angle_alpha   90.00
_cell.angle_beta   90.00
_cell.angle_gamma   90.00
#
_symmetry.space_group_name_H-M   'P 1'
#
loop_
_entity.id
_entity.type
_entity.pdbx_description
1 polymer ?
#
loop_
_entity_poly.entity_id
_entity_poly.type
_entity_poly.pdbx_seq_one_letter_code
_entity_poly.pdbx_strand_id
1 'polypeptide(L)'
;MGSRTKSWLFGAAVILCLCAAAFGVTVPIHFNSVSVTAIAELLATIFVVTLFMERAQEVILTTVRARGSEQLELTIRKYKRAVQRQKKIAPEKAVEERFYDQLEDARIEKMDYRAFTRVLALRLGLLFGLMISIAGVRSIGVLVDEAVLGQLSSLQLRMFNVVDVLLTGGVMAGGSDGIHKMTELYRSYVEINVKRNKSKKRELDVVED
;
A
#
# COMPACT_ATOMS: atom_id res chain seq x y z
N MET A 1 -26.07 2.58 -4.93
CA MET A 1 -25.59 3.97 -4.73
C MET A 1 -25.15 4.19 -3.26
N GLY A 2 -24.23 3.38 -2.71
CA GLY A 2 -23.97 3.35 -1.24
C GLY A 2 -22.52 3.21 -0.77
N SER A 3 -21.51 3.33 -1.65
CA SER A 3 -20.09 3.15 -1.27
C SER A 3 -19.30 4.46 -1.10
N ARG A 4 -19.78 5.60 -1.61
CA ARG A 4 -19.06 6.89 -1.56
C ARG A 4 -18.98 7.52 -0.16
N THR A 5 -19.96 7.26 0.70
CA THR A 5 -20.02 7.85 2.05
C THR A 5 -19.04 7.18 3.02
N LYS A 6 -18.72 5.89 2.83
CA LYS A 6 -17.76 5.17 3.70
C LYS A 6 -16.30 5.52 3.43
N SER A 7 -15.93 5.85 2.20
CA SER A 7 -14.53 6.23 1.86
C SER A 7 -14.17 7.63 2.36
N TRP A 8 -15.12 8.57 2.36
CA TRP A 8 -14.89 9.92 2.90
C TRP A 8 -14.77 9.91 4.43
N LEU A 9 -15.54 9.06 5.12
CA LEU A 9 -15.39 8.87 6.57
C LEU A 9 -14.01 8.34 6.96
N PHE A 10 -13.44 7.42 6.18
CA PHE A 10 -12.07 6.95 6.38
C PHE A 10 -11.05 8.07 6.14
N GLY A 11 -11.20 8.84 5.07
CA GLY A 11 -10.35 10.01 4.79
C GLY A 11 -10.45 11.09 5.88
N ALA A 12 -11.66 11.38 6.36
CA ALA A 12 -11.90 12.31 7.46
C ALA A 12 -11.30 11.82 8.77
N ALA A 13 -11.37 10.52 9.07
CA ALA A 13 -10.73 9.94 10.27
C ALA A 13 -9.20 10.02 10.21
N VAL A 14 -8.60 9.82 9.03
CA VAL A 14 -7.15 9.98 8.82
C VAL A 14 -6.74 11.45 8.97
N ILE A 15 -7.48 12.38 8.35
CA ILE A 15 -7.23 13.82 8.48
C ILE A 15 -7.42 14.27 9.93
N LEU A 16 -8.44 13.79 10.63
CA LEU A 16 -8.69 14.12 12.04
C LEU A 16 -7.57 13.58 12.94
N CYS A 17 -7.05 12.37 12.69
CA CYS A 17 -5.88 11.84 13.39
C CYS A 17 -4.62 12.68 13.13
N LEU A 18 -4.39 13.11 11.89
CA LEU A 18 -3.26 13.96 11.52
C LEU A 18 -3.37 15.37 12.12
N CYS A 19 -4.57 15.96 12.14
CA CYS A 19 -4.84 17.26 12.76
C CYS A 19 -4.73 17.18 14.29
N ALA A 20 -5.27 16.14 14.92
CA ALA A 20 -5.12 15.93 16.36
C ALA A 20 -3.64 15.73 16.76
N ALA A 21 -2.84 15.09 15.90
CA ALA A 21 -1.39 14.97 16.11
C ALA A 21 -0.70 16.34 16.06
N ALA A 22 -1.13 17.24 15.16
CA ALA A 22 -0.57 18.58 15.01
C ALA A 22 -0.88 19.51 16.21
N PHE A 23 -2.07 19.40 16.81
CA PHE A 23 -2.46 20.22 17.97
C PHE A 23 -1.81 19.78 19.30
N GLY A 24 -1.19 18.60 19.35
CA GLY A 24 -0.51 18.07 20.54
C GLY A 24 1.02 18.20 20.55
N VAL A 25 1.62 18.82 19.53
CA VAL A 25 3.08 18.99 19.43
C VAL A 25 3.52 20.16 20.32
N THR A 26 4.03 19.85 21.50
CA THR A 26 4.57 20.86 22.43
C THR A 26 6.09 20.98 22.35
N VAL A 27 6.77 19.94 21.84
CA VAL A 27 8.23 19.89 21.68
C VAL A 27 8.58 19.60 20.21
N PRO A 28 9.47 20.37 19.57
CA PRO A 28 9.91 20.09 18.20
C PRO A 28 10.66 18.75 18.13
N ILE A 29 10.29 17.92 17.16
CA ILE A 29 10.93 16.62 16.93
C ILE A 29 12.23 16.86 16.16
N HIS A 30 13.36 16.60 16.80
CA HIS A 30 14.66 16.57 16.12
C HIS A 30 14.96 15.18 15.59
N PHE A 31 15.36 15.12 14.32
CA PHE A 31 15.88 13.90 13.70
C PHE A 31 17.37 13.79 14.00
N ASN A 32 17.84 12.56 14.21
CA ASN A 32 19.26 12.30 14.37
C ASN A 32 20.02 12.66 13.07
N SER A 33 21.35 12.78 13.12
CA SER A 33 22.15 12.86 11.88
C SER A 33 22.01 11.53 11.15
N VAL A 34 21.01 11.44 10.28
CA VAL A 34 20.62 10.18 9.65
C VAL A 34 21.78 9.67 8.81
N SER A 35 22.40 8.57 9.24
CA SER A 35 23.46 7.92 8.48
C SER A 35 22.84 7.16 7.31
N VAL A 36 23.56 7.12 6.18
CA VAL A 36 23.16 6.32 5.02
C VAL A 36 23.02 4.84 5.40
N THR A 37 23.81 4.37 6.36
CA THR A 37 23.75 3.01 6.88
C THR A 37 22.45 2.72 7.62
N ALA A 38 21.99 3.63 8.51
CA ALA A 38 20.74 3.45 9.25
C ALA A 38 19.52 3.41 8.30
N ILE A 39 19.52 4.23 7.25
CA ILE A 39 18.46 4.19 6.23
C ILE A 39 18.51 2.87 5.46
N ALA A 40 19.70 2.41 5.07
CA ALA A 40 19.85 1.16 4.34
C ALA A 40 19.40 -0.05 5.18
N GLU A 41 19.75 -0.09 6.46
CA GLU A 41 19.30 -1.12 7.41
C GLU A 41 17.78 -1.09 7.59
N LEU A 42 17.20 0.10 7.71
CA LEU A 42 15.76 0.26 7.82
C LEU A 42 15.04 -0.24 6.56
N LEU A 43 15.49 0.20 5.38
CA LEU A 43 14.92 -0.23 4.11
C LEU A 43 15.08 -1.73 3.89
N ALA A 44 16.23 -2.31 4.25
CA ALA A 44 16.46 -3.75 4.19
C ALA A 44 15.50 -4.51 5.10
N THR A 45 15.31 -4.04 6.33
CA THR A 45 14.39 -4.65 7.30
C THR A 45 12.95 -4.60 6.80
N ILE A 46 12.48 -3.41 6.38
CA ILE A 46 11.14 -3.23 5.82
C ILE A 46 10.97 -4.10 4.57
N PHE A 47 11.98 -4.21 3.72
CA PHE A 47 11.94 -5.02 2.50
C PHE A 47 11.78 -6.51 2.80
N VAL A 48 12.62 -7.06 3.68
CA VAL A 48 12.54 -8.48 4.07
C VAL A 48 11.17 -8.78 4.66
N VAL A 49 10.70 -7.95 5.59
CA VAL A 49 9.39 -8.11 6.22
C VAL A 49 8.26 -8.03 5.19
N THR A 50 8.34 -7.09 4.25
CA THR A 50 7.33 -6.94 3.19
C THR A 50 7.33 -8.14 2.24
N LEU A 51 8.48 -8.74 1.91
CA LEU A 51 8.54 -9.97 1.11
C LEU A 51 7.85 -11.15 1.80
N PHE A 52 8.09 -11.34 3.10
CA PHE A 52 7.40 -12.38 3.87
C PHE A 52 5.90 -12.12 3.94
N MET A 53 5.50 -10.87 4.18
CA MET A 53 4.10 -10.47 4.20
C MET A 53 3.44 -10.72 2.83
N GLU A 54 4.13 -10.39 1.74
CA GLU A 54 3.68 -10.61 0.37
C GLU A 54 3.46 -12.09 0.10
N ARG A 55 4.39 -12.94 0.52
CA ARG A 55 4.23 -14.38 0.37
C ARG A 55 3.08 -14.93 1.21
N ALA A 56 2.91 -14.45 2.44
CA ALA A 56 1.82 -14.87 3.31
C ALA A 56 0.44 -14.49 2.74
N GLN A 57 0.26 -13.25 2.25
CA GLN A 57 -0.99 -12.83 1.63
C GLN A 57 -1.30 -13.62 0.36
N GLU A 58 -0.29 -13.97 -0.44
CA GLU A 58 -0.47 -14.76 -1.66
C GLU A 58 -1.02 -16.16 -1.33
N VAL A 59 -0.44 -16.85 -0.34
CA VAL A 59 -0.89 -18.19 0.07
C VAL A 59 -2.34 -18.17 0.59
N ILE A 60 -2.70 -17.16 1.39
CA ILE A 60 -4.08 -17.00 1.89
C ILE A 60 -5.04 -16.72 0.72
N LEU A 61 -4.70 -15.75 -0.13
CA LEU A 61 -5.57 -15.33 -1.24
C LEU A 61 -5.72 -16.39 -2.31
N THR A 62 -4.66 -17.13 -2.63
CA THR A 62 -4.73 -18.22 -3.62
C THR A 62 -5.70 -19.30 -3.14
N THR A 63 -5.61 -19.68 -1.86
CA THR A 63 -6.53 -20.66 -1.25
C THR A 63 -7.98 -20.15 -1.26
N VAL A 64 -8.22 -18.90 -0.88
CA VAL A 64 -9.55 -18.29 -0.85
C VAL A 64 -10.12 -18.08 -2.27
N ARG A 65 -9.27 -17.73 -3.25
CA ARG A 65 -9.70 -17.38 -4.61
C ARG A 65 -9.88 -18.57 -5.54
N ALA A 66 -9.14 -19.66 -5.32
CA ALA A 66 -9.06 -20.78 -6.27
C ALA A 66 -10.44 -21.32 -6.66
N ARG A 67 -11.26 -21.67 -5.66
CA ARG A 67 -12.57 -22.29 -5.88
C ARG A 67 -13.55 -21.41 -6.65
N GLY A 68 -13.67 -20.13 -6.28
CA GLY A 68 -14.61 -19.22 -6.93
C GLY A 68 -14.19 -18.86 -8.36
N SER A 69 -12.90 -18.64 -8.58
CA SER A 69 -12.38 -18.34 -9.92
C SER A 69 -12.56 -19.51 -10.88
N GLU A 70 -12.36 -20.75 -10.41
CA GLU A 70 -12.52 -21.95 -11.23
C GLU A 70 -13.97 -22.17 -11.64
N GLN A 71 -14.91 -22.01 -10.72
CA GLN A 71 -16.36 -22.13 -11.01
C GLN A 71 -16.81 -21.12 -12.07
N LEU A 72 -16.42 -19.86 -11.94
CA LEU A 72 -16.74 -18.81 -12.92
C LEU A 72 -16.11 -19.10 -14.29
N GLU A 73 -14.89 -19.65 -14.31
CA GLU A 73 -14.22 -20.03 -15.54
C GLU A 73 -14.90 -21.21 -16.25
N LEU A 74 -15.40 -22.18 -15.49
CA LEU A 74 -16.21 -23.29 -16.02
C LEU A 74 -17.54 -22.78 -16.58
N THR A 75 -18.20 -21.84 -15.91
CA THR A 75 -19.46 -21.22 -16.39
C THR A 75 -19.25 -20.46 -17.70
N ILE A 76 -18.22 -19.62 -17.79
CA ILE A 76 -17.85 -18.92 -19.03
C ILE A 76 -17.56 -19.94 -20.14
N ARG A 77 -16.82 -21.01 -19.83
CA ARG A 77 -16.48 -22.06 -20.80
C ARG A 77 -17.73 -22.81 -21.27
N LYS A 78 -18.71 -23.05 -20.38
CA LYS A 78 -20.00 -23.67 -20.71
C LYS A 78 -20.79 -22.82 -21.70
N TYR A 79 -21.01 -21.54 -21.42
CA TYR A 79 -21.76 -20.65 -22.32
C TYR A 79 -21.03 -20.39 -23.64
N LYS A 80 -19.70 -20.20 -23.60
CA LYS A 80 -18.89 -20.06 -24.82
C LYS A 80 -19.00 -21.29 -25.73
N ARG A 81 -19.02 -22.51 -25.15
CA ARG A 81 -19.23 -23.75 -25.91
C ARG A 81 -20.65 -23.84 -26.48
N ALA A 82 -21.67 -23.38 -25.77
CA ALA A 82 -23.05 -23.35 -26.27
C ALA A 82 -23.17 -22.44 -27.51
N VAL A 83 -22.65 -21.21 -27.44
CA VAL A 83 -22.58 -20.28 -28.58
C VAL A 83 -21.85 -20.90 -29.77
N GLN A 84 -20.69 -21.53 -29.53
CA GLN A 84 -19.91 -22.17 -30.59
C GLN A 84 -20.62 -23.38 -31.21
N ARG A 85 -21.32 -24.19 -30.42
CA ARG A 85 -22.10 -25.33 -30.93
C ARG A 85 -23.25 -24.86 -31.82
N GLN A 86 -23.97 -23.82 -31.42
CA GLN A 86 -25.07 -23.28 -32.22
C GLN A 86 -24.57 -22.74 -33.56
N LYS A 87 -23.46 -21.98 -33.56
CA LYS A 87 -22.81 -21.50 -34.78
C LYS A 87 -22.34 -22.63 -35.71
N LYS A 88 -21.91 -23.77 -35.15
CA LYS A 88 -21.50 -24.94 -35.95
C LYS A 88 -22.67 -25.70 -36.56
N ILE A 89 -23.79 -25.83 -35.83
CA ILE A 89 -24.96 -26.61 -36.27
C ILE A 89 -25.80 -25.83 -37.27
N ALA A 90 -25.95 -24.52 -37.08
CA ALA A 90 -26.76 -23.66 -37.94
C ALA A 90 -26.06 -22.31 -38.14
N PRO A 91 -25.03 -22.24 -39.01
CA PRO A 91 -24.25 -21.01 -39.22
C PRO A 91 -25.09 -19.86 -39.77
N GLU A 92 -26.18 -20.16 -40.48
CA GLU A 92 -27.09 -19.18 -41.07
C GLU A 92 -28.15 -18.65 -40.09
N LYS A 93 -28.34 -19.32 -38.94
CA LYS A 93 -29.26 -18.85 -37.90
C LYS A 93 -28.52 -17.92 -36.95
N ALA A 94 -29.15 -16.79 -36.64
CA ALA A 94 -28.70 -15.94 -35.55
C ALA A 94 -28.63 -16.77 -34.25
N VAL A 95 -27.50 -16.69 -33.56
CA VAL A 95 -27.35 -17.28 -32.22
C VAL A 95 -28.35 -16.59 -31.31
N GLU A 96 -29.03 -17.36 -30.46
CA GLU A 96 -29.98 -16.79 -29.51
C GLU A 96 -29.28 -15.78 -28.61
N GLU A 97 -29.85 -14.57 -28.54
CA GLU A 97 -29.32 -13.44 -27.76
C GLU A 97 -29.06 -13.82 -26.30
N ARG A 98 -29.93 -14.69 -25.75
CA ARG A 98 -29.81 -15.28 -24.41
C ARG A 98 -28.45 -15.92 -24.12
N PHE A 99 -27.79 -16.54 -25.10
CA PHE A 99 -26.47 -17.15 -24.88
C PHE A 99 -25.35 -16.12 -24.82
N TYR A 100 -25.50 -14.99 -25.50
CA TYR A 100 -24.58 -13.86 -25.38
C TYR A 100 -24.76 -13.17 -24.04
N ASP A 101 -26.00 -12.90 -23.64
CA ASP A 101 -26.32 -12.30 -22.34
C ASP A 101 -25.75 -13.14 -21.19
N GLN A 102 -26.02 -14.46 -21.18
CA GLN A 102 -25.48 -15.37 -20.17
C GLN A 102 -23.94 -15.43 -20.15
N LEU A 103 -23.30 -15.30 -21.31
CA LEU A 103 -21.85 -15.26 -21.40
C LEU A 103 -21.29 -13.93 -20.88
N GLU A 104 -21.98 -12.83 -21.13
CA GLU A 104 -21.63 -11.49 -20.65
C GLU A 104 -21.80 -11.39 -19.13
N ASP A 105 -22.94 -11.84 -18.60
CA ASP A 105 -23.21 -11.91 -17.15
C ASP A 105 -22.12 -12.68 -16.42
N ALA A 106 -21.74 -13.86 -16.92
CA ALA A 106 -20.68 -14.67 -16.32
C ALA A 106 -19.29 -13.98 -16.37
N ARG A 107 -19.04 -13.13 -17.37
CA ARG A 107 -17.80 -12.33 -17.44
C ARG A 107 -17.83 -11.16 -16.46
N ILE A 108 -18.97 -10.48 -16.33
CA ILE A 108 -19.17 -9.41 -15.35
C ILE A 108 -18.97 -9.97 -13.95
N GLU A 109 -19.58 -11.12 -13.64
CA GLU A 109 -19.41 -11.78 -12.34
C GLU A 109 -17.94 -12.15 -12.06
N LYS A 110 -17.19 -12.63 -13.07
CA LYS A 110 -15.74 -12.88 -12.94
C LYS A 110 -14.94 -11.59 -12.70
N MET A 111 -15.32 -10.49 -13.32
CA MET A 111 -14.68 -9.19 -13.12
C MET A 111 -14.94 -8.67 -11.70
N ASP A 112 -16.18 -8.75 -11.22
CA ASP A 112 -16.57 -8.34 -9.87
C ASP A 112 -15.88 -9.19 -8.80
N TYR A 113 -15.78 -10.50 -9.03
CA TYR A 113 -15.03 -11.40 -8.16
C TYR A 113 -13.54 -11.04 -8.08
N ARG A 114 -12.92 -10.68 -9.21
CA ARG A 114 -11.52 -10.20 -9.24
C ARG A 114 -11.36 -8.87 -8.52
N ALA A 115 -12.29 -7.94 -8.70
CA ALA A 115 -12.27 -6.66 -8.00
C ALA A 115 -12.40 -6.86 -6.48
N PHE A 116 -13.33 -7.70 -6.04
CA PHE A 116 -13.53 -8.04 -4.64
C PHE A 116 -12.27 -8.65 -4.01
N THR A 117 -11.67 -9.64 -4.67
CA THR A 117 -10.46 -10.31 -4.16
C THR A 117 -9.25 -9.38 -4.10
N ARG A 118 -9.15 -8.39 -5.02
CA ARG A 118 -8.12 -7.33 -4.95
C ARG A 118 -8.33 -6.41 -3.74
N VAL A 119 -9.57 -6.02 -3.46
CA VAL A 119 -9.88 -5.20 -2.27
C VAL A 119 -9.59 -5.97 -0.98
N LEU A 120 -9.90 -7.27 -0.96
CA LEU A 120 -9.58 -8.13 0.17
C LEU A 120 -8.06 -8.23 0.39
N ALA A 121 -7.27 -8.38 -0.68
CA ALA A 121 -5.82 -8.40 -0.61
C ALA A 121 -5.25 -7.14 0.06
N LEU A 122 -5.70 -5.96 -0.39
CA LEU A 122 -5.27 -4.68 0.19
C LEU A 122 -5.63 -4.56 1.67
N ARG A 123 -6.81 -5.04 2.08
CA ARG A 123 -7.23 -5.02 3.50
C ARG A 123 -6.39 -5.97 4.35
N LEU A 124 -6.07 -7.15 3.85
CA LEU A 124 -5.21 -8.11 4.54
C LEU A 124 -3.78 -7.58 4.66
N GLY A 125 -3.23 -7.02 3.58
CA GLY A 125 -1.92 -6.36 3.61
C GLY A 125 -1.85 -5.22 4.62
N LEU A 126 -2.88 -4.37 4.69
CA LEU A 126 -2.98 -3.32 5.71
C LEU A 126 -3.07 -3.88 7.13
N LEU A 127 -3.89 -4.91 7.34
CA LEU A 127 -4.01 -5.55 8.65
C LEU A 127 -2.68 -6.14 9.11
N PHE A 128 -1.98 -6.87 8.24
CA PHE A 128 -0.66 -7.42 8.56
C PHE A 128 0.38 -6.33 8.79
N GLY A 129 0.45 -5.31 7.92
CA GLY A 129 1.36 -4.18 8.10
C GLY A 129 1.16 -3.46 9.44
N LEU A 130 -0.09 -3.26 9.86
CA LEU A 130 -0.41 -2.67 11.17
C LEU A 130 0.01 -3.59 12.32
N MET A 131 -0.27 -4.89 12.24
CA MET A 131 0.13 -5.86 13.27
C MET A 131 1.65 -5.92 13.43
N ILE A 132 2.38 -5.98 12.31
CA ILE A 132 3.84 -5.98 12.26
C ILE A 132 4.40 -4.68 12.85
N SER A 133 3.77 -3.55 12.55
CA SER A 133 4.23 -2.26 13.07
C SER A 133 3.98 -2.09 14.57
N ILE A 134 2.84 -2.59 15.06
CA ILE A 134 2.56 -2.69 16.50
C ILE A 134 3.58 -3.62 17.19
N ALA A 135 3.98 -4.72 16.54
CA ALA A 135 4.98 -5.65 17.05
C ALA A 135 6.41 -5.05 17.14
N GLY A 136 6.62 -3.84 16.61
CA GLY A 136 7.85 -3.07 16.82
C GLY A 136 8.61 -2.72 15.55
N VAL A 137 8.19 -3.17 14.37
CA VAL A 137 8.82 -2.73 13.12
C VAL A 137 8.32 -1.33 12.79
N ARG A 138 9.18 -0.33 12.98
CA ARG A 138 8.85 1.10 12.87
C ARG A 138 9.75 1.79 11.86
N SER A 139 9.17 2.63 11.01
CA SER A 139 9.90 3.33 9.96
C SER A 139 10.48 4.65 10.46
N ILE A 140 9.65 5.46 11.13
CA ILE A 140 10.01 6.82 11.53
C ILE A 140 10.64 6.81 12.91
N GLY A 141 10.19 5.95 13.82
CA GLY A 141 10.77 5.84 15.17
C GLY A 141 12.28 5.59 15.18
N VAL A 142 12.80 4.84 14.20
CA VAL A 142 14.25 4.55 14.06
C VAL A 142 15.06 5.78 13.64
N LEU A 143 14.42 6.79 13.03
CA LEU A 143 15.06 8.01 12.55
C LEU A 143 15.04 9.15 13.57
N VAL A 144 14.23 9.03 14.62
CA VAL A 144 14.08 10.05 15.68
C VAL A 144 15.05 9.76 16.81
N ASP A 145 15.62 10.81 17.39
CA ASP A 145 16.52 10.70 18.53
C ASP A 145 15.79 10.18 19.79
N GLU A 146 16.34 9.13 20.41
CA GLU A 146 15.80 8.50 21.61
C GLU A 146 15.77 9.48 22.80
N ALA A 147 16.73 10.42 22.85
CA ALA A 147 16.76 11.47 23.87
C ALA A 147 15.60 12.47 23.73
N VAL A 148 15.15 12.72 22.50
CA VAL A 148 13.99 13.58 22.21
C VAL A 148 12.71 12.82 22.54
N LEU A 149 12.61 11.54 22.16
CA LEU A 149 11.47 10.67 22.49
C LEU A 149 11.18 10.61 23.99
N GLY A 150 12.21 10.62 24.83
CA GLY A 150 12.09 10.66 26.30
C GLY A 150 11.60 12.00 26.87
N GLN A 151 11.65 13.08 26.10
CA GLN A 151 11.21 14.43 26.51
C GLN A 151 9.80 14.78 26.02
N LEU A 152 9.19 13.95 25.16
CA LEU A 152 7.83 14.17 24.69
C LEU A 152 6.81 13.98 25.82
N SER A 153 5.73 14.78 25.78
CA SER A 153 4.56 14.51 26.61
C SER A 153 3.94 13.14 26.27
N SER A 154 3.30 12.50 27.24
CA SER A 154 2.70 11.16 27.04
C SER A 154 1.66 11.14 25.92
N LEU A 155 0.97 12.26 25.68
CA LEU A 155 0.02 12.39 24.57
C LEU A 155 0.75 12.51 23.22
N GLN A 156 1.79 13.35 23.15
CA GLN A 156 2.59 13.53 21.93
C GLN A 156 3.29 12.23 21.52
N LEU A 157 3.83 11.47 22.48
CA LEU A 157 4.45 10.17 22.23
C LEU A 157 3.44 9.14 21.70
N ARG A 158 2.23 9.10 22.25
CA ARG A 158 1.16 8.22 21.75
C ARG A 158 0.75 8.59 20.32
N MET A 159 0.57 9.88 20.03
CA MET A 159 0.20 10.34 18.69
C MET A 159 1.32 10.06 17.67
N PHE A 160 2.58 10.27 18.05
CA PHE A 160 3.73 9.90 17.23
C PHE A 160 3.73 8.41 16.90
N ASN A 161 3.56 7.55 17.90
CA ASN A 161 3.49 6.10 17.70
C ASN A 161 2.33 5.68 16.80
N VAL A 162 1.15 6.30 16.94
CA VAL A 162 -0.01 6.02 16.08
C VAL A 162 0.30 6.40 14.63
N VAL A 163 0.88 7.58 14.40
CA VAL A 163 1.23 8.04 13.05
C VAL A 163 2.32 7.15 12.44
N ASP A 164 3.36 6.81 13.19
CA ASP A 164 4.44 5.93 12.73
C ASP A 164 3.91 4.51 12.40
N VAL A 165 3.01 3.98 13.23
CA VAL A 165 2.37 2.68 12.96
C VAL A 165 1.51 2.72 11.70
N LEU A 166 0.71 3.78 11.52
CA LEU A 166 -0.12 3.94 10.33
C LEU A 166 0.71 4.10 9.06
N LEU A 167 1.78 4.89 9.12
CA LEU A 167 2.68 5.11 7.98
C LEU A 167 3.46 3.84 7.64
N THR A 168 4.06 3.19 8.64
CA THR A 168 4.82 1.94 8.45
C THR A 168 3.93 0.83 7.93
N GLY A 169 2.77 0.62 8.56
CA GLY A 169 1.80 -0.37 8.12
C GLY A 169 1.25 -0.08 6.72
N GLY A 170 1.04 1.19 6.39
CA GLY A 170 0.61 1.62 5.05
C GLY A 170 1.67 1.39 3.97
N VAL A 171 2.94 1.67 4.26
CA VAL A 171 4.07 1.39 3.35
C VAL A 171 4.18 -0.12 3.11
N MET A 172 4.12 -0.94 4.16
CA MET A 172 4.15 -2.39 4.05
C MET A 172 2.95 -2.93 3.25
N ALA A 173 1.74 -2.43 3.52
CA ALA A 173 0.52 -2.80 2.79
C ALA A 173 0.59 -2.50 1.29
N GLY A 174 1.36 -1.47 0.91
CA GLY A 174 1.66 -1.13 -0.48
C GLY A 174 2.54 -2.15 -1.20
N GLY A 175 3.15 -3.10 -0.47
CA GLY A 175 4.05 -4.11 -1.05
C GLY A 175 5.27 -3.48 -1.72
N SER A 176 5.69 -4.04 -2.85
CA SER A 176 6.81 -3.53 -3.64
C SER A 176 6.64 -2.08 -4.10
N ASP A 177 5.40 -1.64 -4.38
CA ASP A 177 5.10 -0.27 -4.80
C ASP A 177 5.33 0.74 -3.66
N GLY A 178 5.04 0.35 -2.42
CA GLY A 178 5.30 1.16 -1.23
C GLY A 178 6.81 1.38 -1.03
N ILE A 179 7.59 0.31 -1.17
CA ILE A 179 9.07 0.37 -1.04
C ILE A 179 9.71 1.16 -2.17
N HIS A 180 9.21 1.01 -3.40
CA HIS A 180 9.70 1.77 -4.55
C HIS A 180 9.58 3.28 -4.32
N LYS A 181 8.41 3.74 -3.85
CA LYS A 181 8.18 5.15 -3.49
C LYS A 181 9.08 5.63 -2.37
N MET A 182 9.32 4.82 -1.33
CA MET A 182 10.26 5.17 -0.26
C MET A 182 11.69 5.32 -0.77
N THR A 183 12.11 4.46 -1.69
CA THR A 183 13.43 4.53 -2.33
C THR A 183 13.56 5.80 -3.18
N GLU A 184 12.50 6.19 -3.89
CA GLU A 184 12.46 7.42 -4.68
C GLU A 184 12.55 8.67 -3.80
N LEU A 185 11.79 8.72 -2.70
CA LEU A 185 11.87 9.81 -1.71
C LEU A 185 13.28 9.94 -1.13
N TYR A 186 13.93 8.80 -0.82
CA TYR A 186 15.31 8.78 -0.36
C TYR A 186 16.28 9.35 -1.41
N ARG A 187 16.18 8.90 -2.68
CA ARG A 187 17.01 9.41 -3.77
C ARG A 187 16.87 10.93 -3.92
N SER A 188 15.63 11.42 -3.88
CA SER A 188 15.33 12.85 -3.94
C SER A 188 15.99 13.63 -2.79
N TYR A 189 15.90 13.13 -1.55
CA TYR A 189 16.53 13.74 -0.39
C TYR A 189 18.06 13.81 -0.51
N VAL A 190 18.70 12.71 -0.95
CA VAL A 190 20.15 12.67 -1.16
C VAL A 190 20.58 13.65 -2.25
N GLU A 191 19.88 13.68 -3.38
CA GLU A 191 20.18 14.61 -4.47
C GLU A 191 20.07 16.08 -4.05
N ILE A 192 19.03 16.44 -3.28
CA ILE A 192 18.85 17.79 -2.76
C ILE A 192 20.01 18.19 -1.84
N ASN A 193 20.42 17.30 -0.92
CA ASN A 193 21.52 17.57 -0.01
C ASN A 193 22.87 17.68 -0.74
N VAL A 194 23.12 16.82 -1.72
CA VAL A 194 24.32 16.90 -2.56
C VAL A 194 24.34 18.21 -3.35
N LYS A 195 23.22 18.63 -3.93
CA LYS A 195 23.09 19.92 -4.65
C LYS A 195 23.33 21.10 -3.70
N ARG A 196 22.73 21.08 -2.51
CA ARG A 196 22.89 22.15 -1.49
C ARG A 196 24.33 22.26 -1.00
N ASN A 197 25.03 21.15 -0.81
CA ASN A 197 26.44 21.15 -0.44
C ASN A 197 27.33 21.65 -1.58
N LYS A 198 27.02 21.30 -2.84
CA LYS A 198 27.74 21.82 -4.01
C LYS A 198 27.53 23.32 -4.22
N SER A 199 26.31 23.85 -4.00
CA SER A 199 26.03 25.28 -4.11
C SER A 199 26.72 26.08 -3.01
N LYS A 200 26.66 25.61 -1.75
CA LYS A 200 27.38 26.22 -0.62
C LYS A 200 28.90 26.28 -0.86
N LYS A 201 29.48 25.21 -1.42
CA LYS A 201 30.91 25.17 -1.73
C LYS A 201 31.28 26.20 -2.81
N ARG A 202 30.45 26.35 -3.85
CA ARG A 202 30.64 27.38 -4.89
C ARG A 202 30.48 28.80 -4.36
N GLU A 203 29.59 29.06 -3.40
CA GLU A 203 29.46 30.39 -2.78
C GLU A 203 30.68 30.72 -1.91
N LEU A 204 31.28 29.75 -1.22
CA LEU A 204 32.51 29.95 -0.47
C LEU A 204 33.72 30.20 -1.40
N ASP A 205 33.84 29.43 -2.49
CA ASP A 205 34.92 29.62 -3.47
C ASP A 205 34.84 31.00 -4.17
N VAL A 206 33.66 31.62 -4.27
CA VAL A 206 33.46 32.96 -4.89
C VAL A 206 33.72 34.12 -3.91
N VAL A 207 33.71 33.85 -2.60
CA VAL A 207 33.98 34.87 -1.56
C VAL A 207 35.45 34.91 -1.16
N GLU A 208 36.23 33.89 -1.50
CA GLU A 208 37.68 33.81 -1.26
C GLU A 208 38.55 34.36 -2.41
N ASP A 209 37.95 34.76 -3.55
CA ASP A 209 38.60 35.46 -4.69
C ASP A 209 38.33 36.98 -4.65
#